data_AF-F2RV98-F1
#
_entry.id   AF-F2RV98-F1
#
_cell.length_a   1.000
_cell.length_b   1.000
_cell.length_c   1.000
_cell.angle_alpha   90.00
_cell.angle_beta   90.00
_cell.angle_gamma   90.00
#
_symmetry.space_group_name_H-M   'P 1'
#
loop_
_entity.id
_entity.type
_entity.pdbx_description
1 polymer ?
#
loop_
_entity_poly.entity_id
_entity_poly.type
_entity_poly.pdbx_seq_one_letter_code
_entity_poly.pdbx_strand_id
1 'polypeptide(L)'
;MTAVQVVQGFSVTNRWLLYTSMMLTPAQFVSGIGNNCPSNIGFLAYNWYTQIQWYRAVRAKQLHALSLLPVYFNFIYAITYFGGVSSGNLITTIILTLGSAGVMILNTVSAWVSWKTNLPEGIGEYQFFFFGWRTLTKGWHTFFLLWQIADSMLAFSFLIGVIQLGIAAYNYRHYGEDGKKMPCISTSTSQIPLGSAIMMLFFGWMLILWTELIVARNHIQSETDMVAIYLFIAQTVALVLPSASTVFGCITGRKKERSQEPPPQQGPKKPLLERVVSWMIRHEEEKNSRV
;
A
#
# COMPACT_ATOMS: atom_id res chain seq x y z
N MET A 1 -0.26 40.22 0.17
CA MET A 1 0.57 39.11 0.69
C MET A 1 1.20 38.42 -0.50
N THR A 2 2.52 38.21 -0.48
CA THR A 2 3.28 37.54 -1.54
C THR A 2 3.16 36.03 -1.38
N ALA A 3 2.84 35.32 -2.47
CA ALA A 3 2.79 33.87 -2.47
C ALA A 3 4.20 33.28 -2.36
N VAL A 4 4.34 32.20 -1.58
CA VAL A 4 5.60 31.46 -1.47
C VAL A 4 5.62 30.40 -2.56
N GLN A 5 6.50 30.57 -3.55
CA GLN A 5 6.70 29.57 -4.59
C GLN A 5 7.58 28.44 -4.06
N VAL A 6 7.06 27.22 -4.15
CA VAL A 6 7.80 25.98 -3.81
C VAL A 6 7.98 25.13 -5.06
N VAL A 7 8.79 24.06 -4.94
CA VAL A 7 9.05 23.10 -6.02
C VAL A 7 7.76 22.56 -6.66
N GLN A 8 7.82 22.18 -7.93
CA GLN A 8 6.75 21.48 -8.65
C GLN A 8 6.27 20.22 -7.91
N GLY A 9 5.00 19.87 -8.11
CA GLY A 9 4.41 18.65 -7.53
C GLY A 9 3.62 18.86 -6.25
N PHE A 10 3.41 20.11 -5.85
CA PHE A 10 2.55 20.50 -4.73
C PHE A 10 1.33 21.31 -5.15
N SER A 11 1.06 21.38 -6.45
CA SER A 11 -0.16 22.01 -6.95
C SER A 11 -1.39 21.31 -6.39
N VAL A 12 -2.54 21.98 -6.45
CA VAL A 12 -3.82 21.40 -6.03
C VAL A 12 -4.01 20.03 -6.68
N THR A 13 -3.78 19.91 -7.98
CA THR A 13 -3.89 18.65 -8.71
C THR A 13 -2.99 17.56 -8.14
N ASN A 14 -1.70 17.84 -7.91
CA ASN A 14 -0.78 16.84 -7.38
C ASN A 14 -1.14 16.40 -5.95
N ARG A 15 -1.64 17.32 -5.10
CA ARG A 15 -2.12 16.96 -3.76
C ARG A 15 -3.35 16.05 -3.82
N TRP A 16 -4.30 16.33 -4.72
CA TRP A 16 -5.44 15.44 -4.96
C TRP A 16 -5.02 14.05 -5.45
N LEU A 17 -4.01 13.97 -6.32
CA LEU A 17 -3.46 12.67 -6.74
C LEU A 17 -2.84 11.89 -5.57
N LEU A 18 -2.12 12.57 -4.70
CA LEU A 18 -1.56 11.98 -3.48
C LEU A 18 -2.66 11.43 -2.56
N TYR A 19 -3.71 12.21 -2.31
CA TYR A 19 -4.85 11.75 -1.50
C TYR A 19 -5.58 10.57 -2.15
N THR A 20 -5.80 10.63 -3.45
CA THR A 20 -6.47 9.56 -4.21
C THR A 20 -5.62 8.30 -4.24
N SER A 21 -4.30 8.42 -4.39
CA SER A 21 -3.37 7.29 -4.33
C SER A 21 -3.48 6.56 -2.99
N MET A 22 -3.51 7.31 -1.89
CA MET A 22 -3.70 6.76 -0.54
C MET A 22 -5.05 6.02 -0.44
N MET A 23 -6.14 6.61 -0.94
CA MET A 23 -7.47 5.97 -0.98
C MET A 23 -7.48 4.65 -1.73
N LEU A 24 -6.74 4.55 -2.84
CA LEU A 24 -6.74 3.39 -3.72
C LEU A 24 -5.88 2.23 -3.19
N THR A 25 -5.05 2.46 -2.17
CA THR A 25 -4.17 1.44 -1.59
C THR A 25 -4.88 0.12 -1.26
N PRO A 26 -6.03 0.10 -0.57
CA PRO A 26 -6.70 -1.16 -0.24
C PRO A 26 -7.21 -1.88 -1.48
N ALA A 27 -7.69 -1.13 -2.48
CA ALA A 27 -8.12 -1.69 -3.77
C ALA A 27 -6.94 -2.35 -4.49
N GLN A 28 -5.78 -1.71 -4.47
CA GLN A 28 -4.56 -2.23 -5.08
C GLN A 28 -4.07 -3.49 -4.39
N PHE A 29 -4.05 -3.48 -3.06
CA PHE A 29 -3.67 -4.63 -2.27
C PHE A 29 -4.53 -5.85 -2.65
N VAL A 30 -5.86 -5.70 -2.68
CA VAL A 30 -6.77 -6.79 -3.06
C VAL A 30 -6.58 -7.21 -4.52
N SER A 31 -6.41 -6.23 -5.44
CA SER A 31 -6.27 -6.52 -6.88
C SER A 31 -5.01 -7.30 -7.25
N GLY A 32 -3.95 -7.19 -6.43
CA GLY A 32 -2.68 -7.90 -6.65
C GLY A 32 -2.70 -9.35 -6.17
N ILE A 33 -3.60 -9.72 -5.25
CA ILE A 33 -3.62 -11.09 -4.69
C ILE A 33 -4.03 -12.09 -5.78
N GLY A 34 -3.14 -13.03 -6.09
CA GLY A 34 -3.40 -14.09 -7.07
C GLY A 34 -3.44 -13.62 -8.54
N ASN A 35 -3.18 -12.33 -8.81
CA ASN A 35 -3.18 -11.77 -10.16
C ASN A 35 -1.76 -11.63 -10.69
N ASN A 36 -1.49 -12.18 -11.88
CA ASN A 36 -0.20 -12.06 -12.55
C ASN A 36 -0.03 -10.74 -13.33
N CYS A 37 -1.06 -9.89 -13.34
CA CYS A 37 -0.98 -8.56 -13.95
C CYS A 37 -0.03 -7.66 -13.12
N PRO A 38 0.92 -6.95 -13.76
CA PRO A 38 1.86 -6.06 -13.07
C PRO A 38 1.23 -4.72 -12.63
N SER A 39 -0.07 -4.67 -12.34
CA SER A 39 -0.80 -3.44 -12.00
C SER A 39 -0.16 -2.66 -10.84
N ASN A 40 0.43 -3.37 -9.88
CA ASN A 40 1.09 -2.78 -8.72
C ASN A 40 2.47 -2.18 -9.04
N ILE A 41 3.06 -2.46 -10.21
CA ILE A 41 4.32 -1.82 -10.65
C ILE A 41 4.09 -0.33 -10.95
N GLY A 42 2.94 0.02 -11.54
CA GLY A 42 2.58 1.42 -11.81
C GLY A 42 2.47 2.23 -10.52
N PHE A 43 1.85 1.65 -9.48
CA PHE A 43 1.80 2.25 -8.15
C PHE A 43 3.19 2.41 -7.53
N LEU A 44 4.01 1.37 -7.60
CA LEU A 44 5.38 1.45 -7.11
C LEU A 44 6.18 2.56 -7.82
N ALA A 45 6.05 2.68 -9.14
CA ALA A 45 6.70 3.71 -9.94
C ALA A 45 6.24 5.13 -9.57
N TYR A 46 4.93 5.34 -9.43
CA TYR A 46 4.37 6.62 -8.97
C TYR A 46 4.93 7.00 -7.58
N ASN A 47 4.92 6.08 -6.62
CA ASN A 47 5.40 6.33 -5.27
C ASN A 47 6.91 6.59 -5.22
N TRP A 48 7.71 5.87 -6.00
CA TRP A 48 9.14 6.16 -6.13
C TRP A 48 9.39 7.55 -6.71
N TYR A 49 8.68 7.90 -7.78
CA TYR A 49 8.84 9.20 -8.42
C TYR A 49 8.51 10.33 -7.46
N THR A 50 7.36 10.28 -6.80
CA THR A 50 6.96 11.32 -5.83
C THR A 50 7.93 11.38 -4.65
N GLN A 51 8.34 10.23 -4.11
CA GLN A 51 9.28 10.19 -2.99
C GLN A 51 10.66 10.75 -3.35
N ILE A 52 11.14 10.51 -4.58
CA ILE A 52 12.39 11.11 -5.08
C ILE A 52 12.25 12.62 -5.20
N GLN A 53 11.12 13.13 -5.73
CA GLN A 53 10.89 14.57 -5.82
C GLN A 53 10.88 15.22 -4.44
N TRP A 54 10.20 14.59 -3.47
CA TRP A 54 10.23 14.99 -2.07
C TRP A 54 11.65 15.04 -1.50
N TYR A 55 12.42 13.97 -1.70
CA TYR A 55 13.81 13.90 -1.22
C TYR A 55 14.67 15.03 -1.80
N ARG A 56 14.55 15.27 -3.12
CA ARG A 56 15.28 16.35 -3.81
C ARG A 56 14.89 17.72 -3.25
N ALA A 57 13.60 17.96 -3.05
CA ALA A 57 13.08 19.21 -2.49
C ALA A 57 13.57 19.47 -1.07
N VAL A 58 13.56 18.44 -0.22
CA VAL A 58 14.12 18.48 1.14
C VAL A 58 15.61 18.84 1.09
N ARG A 59 16.38 18.17 0.23
CA ARG A 59 17.83 18.40 0.10
C ARG A 59 18.16 19.79 -0.42
N ALA A 60 17.32 20.34 -1.29
CA ALA A 60 17.44 21.67 -1.84
C ALA A 60 16.87 22.78 -0.92
N LYS A 61 16.26 22.41 0.21
CA LYS A 61 15.58 23.34 1.13
C LYS A 61 14.45 24.14 0.48
N GLN A 62 13.70 23.50 -0.41
CA GLN A 62 12.66 24.15 -1.22
C GLN A 62 11.23 23.87 -0.72
N LEU A 63 11.09 23.29 0.48
CA LEU A 63 9.78 22.93 1.03
C LEU A 63 9.08 24.07 1.77
N HIS A 64 9.83 25.04 2.30
CA HIS A 64 9.26 26.05 3.20
C HIS A 64 8.45 25.38 4.33
N ALA A 65 7.29 25.94 4.71
CA ALA A 65 6.36 25.38 5.68
C ALA A 65 5.84 23.96 5.34
N LEU A 66 6.01 23.46 4.11
CA LEU A 66 5.74 22.06 3.81
C LEU A 66 6.71 21.12 4.55
N SER A 67 7.83 21.61 5.10
CA SER A 67 8.76 20.81 5.90
C SER A 67 8.14 20.23 7.18
N LEU A 68 6.97 20.72 7.58
CA LEU A 68 6.15 20.21 8.68
C LEU A 68 5.41 18.91 8.32
N LEU A 69 5.21 18.63 7.03
CA LEU A 69 4.45 17.48 6.54
C LEU A 69 5.24 16.17 6.42
N PRO A 70 6.56 16.15 6.11
CA PRO A 70 7.33 14.91 6.00
C PRO A 70 7.22 13.97 7.21
N VAL A 71 7.09 14.50 8.43
CA VAL A 71 6.87 13.66 9.62
C VAL A 71 5.55 12.89 9.47
N TYR A 72 4.47 13.59 9.14
CA TYR A 72 3.15 13.01 8.86
C TYR A 72 3.15 11.99 7.71
N PHE A 73 3.86 12.32 6.64
CA PHE A 73 3.99 11.42 5.50
C PHE A 73 4.78 10.16 5.85
N ASN A 74 5.66 10.19 6.84
CA ASN A 74 6.42 9.01 7.25
C ASN A 74 5.51 7.88 7.76
N PHE A 75 4.58 8.22 8.65
CA PHE A 75 3.58 7.28 9.15
C PHE A 75 2.64 6.78 8.04
N ILE A 76 2.03 7.71 7.30
CA ILE A 76 0.95 7.39 6.36
C ILE A 76 1.46 6.59 5.17
N TYR A 77 2.63 6.96 4.65
CA TYR A 77 3.17 6.25 3.52
C TYR A 77 3.71 4.88 3.87
N ALA A 78 4.15 4.64 5.12
CA ALA A 78 4.48 3.28 5.56
C ALA A 78 3.26 2.33 5.43
N ILE A 79 2.07 2.82 5.79
CA ILE A 79 0.81 2.06 5.60
C ILE A 79 0.49 1.90 4.11
N THR A 80 0.65 2.97 3.33
CA THR A 80 0.34 3.01 1.89
C THR A 80 1.24 2.05 1.09
N TYR A 81 2.55 2.08 1.36
CA TYR A 81 3.54 1.24 0.68
C TYR A 81 3.43 -0.23 1.09
N PHE A 82 2.93 -0.52 2.30
CA PHE A 82 2.63 -1.87 2.74
C PHE A 82 1.54 -2.52 1.86
N GLY A 83 0.51 -1.76 1.48
CA GLY A 83 -0.55 -2.25 0.59
C GLY A 83 -0.11 -2.50 -0.86
N GLY A 84 1.01 -1.92 -1.30
CA GLY A 84 1.50 -2.05 -2.69
C GLY A 84 2.22 -3.37 -3.02
N VAL A 85 2.39 -4.27 -2.04
CA VAL A 85 3.29 -5.44 -2.15
C VAL A 85 2.65 -6.66 -2.84
N SER A 86 1.33 -6.72 -2.94
CA SER A 86 0.65 -7.92 -3.41
C SER A 86 0.88 -8.21 -4.91
N SER A 87 1.17 -9.47 -5.27
CA SER A 87 1.20 -9.94 -6.65
C SER A 87 1.02 -11.46 -6.70
N GLY A 88 0.47 -11.99 -7.79
CA GLY A 88 0.45 -13.42 -8.11
C GLY A 88 1.76 -13.94 -8.72
N ASN A 89 2.66 -13.06 -9.17
CA ASN A 89 3.92 -13.43 -9.83
C ASN A 89 5.13 -13.25 -8.90
N LEU A 90 5.97 -14.28 -8.74
CA LEU A 90 7.14 -14.25 -7.85
C LEU A 90 8.12 -13.09 -8.13
N ILE A 91 8.50 -12.91 -9.40
CA ILE A 91 9.45 -11.85 -9.79
C ILE A 91 8.84 -10.49 -9.45
N THR A 92 7.54 -10.32 -9.74
CA THR A 92 6.83 -9.09 -9.41
C THR A 92 6.74 -8.88 -7.90
N THR A 93 6.41 -9.91 -7.11
CA THR A 93 6.39 -9.83 -5.64
C THR A 93 7.76 -9.41 -5.09
N ILE A 94 8.86 -9.99 -5.56
CA ILE A 94 10.21 -9.60 -5.12
C ILE A 94 10.48 -8.12 -5.43
N ILE A 95 10.18 -7.68 -6.65
CA ILE A 95 10.35 -6.27 -7.06
C ILE A 95 9.49 -5.34 -6.20
N LEU A 96 8.24 -5.72 -5.93
CA LEU A 96 7.31 -4.92 -5.12
C LEU A 96 7.74 -4.87 -3.66
N THR A 97 8.16 -5.98 -3.06
CA THR A 97 8.67 -6.03 -1.68
C THR A 97 9.90 -5.15 -1.53
N LEU A 98 10.92 -5.33 -2.38
CA LEU A 98 12.16 -4.54 -2.33
C LEU A 98 11.89 -3.07 -2.68
N GLY A 99 11.03 -2.83 -3.66
CA GLY A 99 10.60 -1.50 -4.06
C GLY A 99 9.94 -0.75 -2.91
N SER A 100 8.88 -1.32 -2.32
CA SER A 100 8.17 -0.72 -1.18
C SER A 100 9.09 -0.49 0.01
N ALA A 101 9.98 -1.44 0.33
CA ALA A 101 11.00 -1.28 1.36
C ALA A 101 11.90 -0.07 1.08
N GLY A 102 12.36 0.08 -0.17
CA GLY A 102 13.17 1.23 -0.58
C GLY A 102 12.44 2.56 -0.47
N VAL A 103 11.16 2.64 -0.87
CA VAL A 103 10.37 3.89 -0.72
C VAL A 103 10.15 4.23 0.76
N MET A 104 9.87 3.23 1.61
CA MET A 104 9.74 3.43 3.07
C MET A 104 11.03 4.02 3.67
N ILE A 105 12.18 3.45 3.32
CA ILE A 105 13.50 3.94 3.78
C ILE A 105 13.72 5.37 3.29
N LEU A 106 13.49 5.64 2.00
CA LEU A 106 13.68 6.96 1.43
C LEU A 106 12.77 8.00 2.08
N ASN A 107 11.54 7.62 2.44
CA ASN A 107 10.62 8.48 3.16
C ASN A 107 11.08 8.81 4.57
N THR A 108 11.53 7.80 5.31
CA THR A 108 12.12 7.99 6.65
C THR A 108 13.34 8.90 6.58
N VAL A 109 14.23 8.69 5.61
CA VAL A 109 15.40 9.55 5.39
C VAL A 109 14.98 10.98 5.05
N SER A 110 14.01 11.16 4.15
CA SER A 110 13.51 12.48 3.75
C SER A 110 12.94 13.25 4.94
N ALA A 111 12.17 12.57 5.80
CA ALA A 111 11.59 13.16 7.00
C ALA A 111 12.66 13.58 8.01
N TRP A 112 13.68 12.74 8.26
CA TRP A 112 14.82 13.09 9.13
C TRP A 112 15.65 14.24 8.59
N VAL A 113 15.92 14.27 7.28
CA VAL A 113 16.65 15.39 6.67
C VAL A 113 15.82 16.66 6.76
N SER A 114 14.51 16.61 6.50
CA SER A 114 13.61 17.76 6.62
C SER A 114 13.60 18.31 8.04
N TRP A 115 13.42 17.43 9.04
CA TRP A 115 13.43 17.82 10.46
C TRP A 115 14.75 18.48 10.88
N LYS A 116 15.88 17.95 10.39
CA LYS A 116 17.21 18.46 10.76
C LYS A 116 17.58 19.76 10.05
N THR A 117 17.13 19.96 8.80
CA THR A 117 17.70 21.01 7.93
C THR A 117 16.70 22.05 7.44
N ASN A 118 15.43 21.70 7.26
CA ASN A 118 14.40 22.59 6.72
C ASN A 118 13.53 23.15 7.87
N LEU A 119 13.12 22.28 8.79
CA LEU A 119 12.23 22.65 9.89
C LEU A 119 12.84 23.73 10.82
N PRO A 120 14.15 23.74 11.14
CA PRO A 120 14.72 24.80 11.98
C PRO A 120 14.64 26.20 11.36
N GLU A 121 14.61 26.31 10.03
CA GLU A 121 14.54 27.60 9.32
C GLU A 121 13.20 28.29 9.54
N GLY A 122 12.15 27.52 9.79
CA GLY A 122 10.81 28.03 10.03
C GLY A 122 10.49 28.37 11.47
N ILE A 123 11.45 28.29 12.40
CA ILE A 123 11.19 28.59 13.82
C ILE A 123 10.82 30.06 13.96
N GLY A 124 9.61 30.32 14.46
CA GLY A 124 9.02 31.65 14.59
C GLY A 124 8.19 32.09 13.38
N GLU A 125 8.27 31.37 12.25
CA GLU A 125 7.66 31.78 11.00
C GLU A 125 6.59 30.81 10.51
N TYR A 126 6.88 29.50 10.50
CA TYR A 126 5.98 28.52 9.92
C TYR A 126 4.75 28.31 10.81
N GLN A 127 3.58 28.44 10.19
CA GLN A 127 2.30 28.24 10.86
C GLN A 127 1.71 26.88 10.48
N PHE A 128 1.17 26.19 11.47
CA PHE A 128 0.51 24.90 11.30
C PHE A 128 -0.68 24.76 12.24
N PHE A 129 -1.53 23.78 11.95
CA PHE A 129 -2.73 23.51 12.74
C PHE A 129 -2.51 22.28 13.63
N PHE A 130 -2.57 22.47 14.95
CA PHE A 130 -2.55 21.39 15.93
C PHE A 130 -3.54 21.73 17.05
N PHE A 131 -4.79 21.31 16.87
CA PHE A 131 -5.92 21.71 17.73
C PHE A 131 -5.99 23.24 17.91
N GLY A 132 -5.86 23.96 16.78
CA GLY A 132 -5.71 25.42 16.73
C GLY A 132 -4.43 25.84 16.00
N TRP A 133 -4.39 27.11 15.60
CA TRP A 133 -3.22 27.66 14.90
C TRP A 133 -2.05 27.83 15.86
N ARG A 134 -0.90 27.29 15.45
CA ARG A 134 0.36 27.36 16.17
C ARG A 134 1.44 27.86 15.23
N THR A 135 2.43 28.53 15.82
CA THR A 135 3.67 28.87 15.14
C THR A 135 4.74 27.89 15.61
N LEU A 136 5.60 27.47 14.68
CA LEU A 136 6.70 26.57 14.97
C LEU A 136 7.67 27.23 15.95
N THR A 137 7.75 26.71 17.17
CA THR A 137 8.72 27.12 18.17
C THR A 137 9.79 26.04 18.35
N LYS A 138 10.84 26.32 19.12
CA LYS A 138 11.81 25.28 19.54
C LYS A 138 11.14 24.10 20.25
N GLY A 139 10.12 24.37 21.07
CA GLY A 139 9.35 23.31 21.72
C GLY A 139 8.60 22.42 20.72
N TRP A 140 7.98 23.02 19.72
CA TRP A 140 7.34 22.27 18.63
C TRP A 140 8.34 21.51 17.77
N HIS A 141 9.51 22.08 17.49
CA HIS A 141 10.60 21.37 16.78
C HIS A 141 11.02 20.09 17.51
N THR A 142 11.13 20.13 18.85
CA THR A 142 11.36 18.95 19.69
C THR A 142 10.17 17.98 19.70
N PHE A 143 8.93 18.49 19.68
CA PHE A 143 7.76 17.62 19.56
C PHE A 143 7.77 16.83 18.24
N PHE A 144 8.08 17.49 17.12
CA PHE A 144 8.24 16.83 15.82
C PHE A 144 9.40 15.82 15.80
N LEU A 145 10.45 16.01 16.62
CA LEU A 145 11.50 15.01 16.81
C LEU A 145 10.94 13.73 17.44
N LEU A 146 10.23 13.86 18.57
CA LEU A 146 9.66 12.72 19.28
C LEU A 146 8.65 11.97 18.40
N TRP A 147 7.85 12.72 17.65
CA TRP A 147 6.97 12.16 16.63
C TRP A 147 7.76 11.37 15.59
N GLN A 148 8.77 11.98 14.98
CA GLN A 148 9.55 11.34 13.92
C GLN A 148 10.25 10.05 14.39
N ILE A 149 10.66 9.98 15.67
CA ILE A 149 11.19 8.75 16.28
C ILE A 149 10.10 7.67 16.30
N ALA A 150 8.91 7.98 16.81
CA ALA A 150 7.79 7.04 16.85
C ALA A 150 7.41 6.55 15.44
N ASP A 151 7.33 7.46 14.47
CA ASP A 151 7.01 7.12 13.08
C ASP A 151 8.11 6.27 12.43
N SER A 152 9.38 6.50 12.77
CA SER A 152 10.48 5.66 12.27
C SER A 152 10.42 4.24 12.83
N MET A 153 10.08 4.07 14.11
CA MET A 153 9.90 2.76 14.73
C MET A 153 8.72 1.99 14.12
N LEU A 154 7.63 2.70 13.83
CA LEU A 154 6.47 2.14 13.17
C LEU A 154 6.77 1.79 11.72
N ALA A 155 7.42 2.67 10.96
CA ALA A 155 7.88 2.40 9.60
C ALA A 155 8.79 1.17 9.54
N PHE A 156 9.68 0.99 10.52
CA PHE A 156 10.50 -0.21 10.65
C PHE A 156 9.68 -1.48 10.89
N SER A 157 8.61 -1.40 11.69
CA SER A 157 7.68 -2.52 11.89
C SER A 157 6.92 -2.88 10.61
N PHE A 158 6.47 -1.88 9.84
CA PHE A 158 5.87 -2.08 8.53
C PHE A 158 6.86 -2.65 7.51
N LEU A 159 8.13 -2.25 7.56
CA LEU A 159 9.19 -2.82 6.73
C LEU A 159 9.35 -4.33 6.96
N ILE A 160 9.40 -4.76 8.23
CA ILE A 160 9.41 -6.19 8.60
C ILE A 160 8.14 -6.87 8.08
N GLY A 161 6.99 -6.22 8.26
CA GLY A 161 5.70 -6.72 7.78
C GLY A 161 5.67 -6.92 6.26
N VAL A 162 6.24 -6.01 5.47
CA VAL A 162 6.32 -6.11 4.01
C VAL A 162 7.13 -7.33 3.59
N ILE A 163 8.24 -7.61 4.28
CA ILE A 163 9.07 -8.79 4.02
C ILE A 163 8.30 -10.06 4.38
N GLN A 164 7.67 -10.10 5.56
CA GLN A 164 6.82 -11.22 6.00
C GLN A 164 5.69 -11.49 5.00
N LEU A 165 5.04 -10.43 4.49
CA LEU A 165 3.96 -10.55 3.51
C LEU A 165 4.46 -11.05 2.15
N GLY A 166 5.65 -10.62 1.72
CA GLY A 166 6.31 -11.16 0.52
C GLY A 166 6.62 -12.65 0.65
N ILE A 167 7.14 -13.09 1.81
CA ILE A 167 7.42 -14.51 2.10
C ILE A 167 6.11 -15.32 2.18
N ALA A 168 5.08 -14.78 2.83
CA ALA A 168 3.78 -15.42 2.89
C ALA A 168 3.20 -15.58 1.48
N ALA A 169 3.24 -14.53 0.65
CA ALA A 169 2.79 -14.59 -0.74
C ALA A 169 3.56 -15.65 -1.56
N TYR A 170 4.86 -15.82 -1.31
CA TYR A 170 5.66 -16.90 -1.89
C TYR A 170 5.16 -18.28 -1.46
N ASN A 171 5.00 -18.51 -0.16
CA ASN A 171 4.56 -19.81 0.39
C ASN A 171 3.12 -20.18 -0.02
N TYR A 172 2.23 -19.19 -0.13
CA TYR A 172 0.84 -19.42 -0.54
C TYR A 172 0.69 -19.81 -2.02
N ARG A 173 1.68 -19.49 -2.87
CA ARG A 173 1.68 -19.91 -4.28
C ARG A 173 1.68 -21.44 -4.43
N HIS A 174 2.42 -22.15 -3.57
CA HIS A 174 2.44 -23.62 -3.58
C HIS A 174 1.13 -24.26 -3.13
N TYR A 175 0.36 -23.59 -2.26
CA TYR A 175 -0.97 -24.08 -1.84
C TYR A 175 -2.01 -24.06 -2.98
N GLY A 176 -1.83 -23.17 -3.96
CA GLY A 176 -2.70 -23.09 -5.15
C GLY A 176 -2.46 -24.19 -6.18
N GLU A 177 -1.28 -24.82 -6.18
CA GLU A 177 -0.95 -25.97 -7.05
C GLU A 177 -1.63 -27.26 -6.56
N ASP A 178 -1.90 -27.38 -5.25
CA ASP A 178 -2.58 -28.54 -4.62
C ASP A 178 -4.12 -28.54 -4.78
N GLY A 179 -4.68 -27.69 -5.64
CA GLY A 179 -6.13 -27.64 -5.89
C GLY A 179 -6.97 -27.10 -4.73
N LYS A 180 -6.35 -26.69 -3.62
CA LYS A 180 -7.02 -25.97 -2.54
C LYS A 180 -7.22 -24.53 -2.97
N LYS A 181 -8.41 -24.24 -3.52
CA LYS A 181 -8.88 -22.88 -3.74
C LYS A 181 -8.63 -22.09 -2.46
N MET A 182 -8.04 -20.91 -2.62
CA MET A 182 -7.95 -19.90 -1.57
C MET A 182 -9.26 -19.95 -0.77
N PRO A 183 -9.24 -20.15 0.57
CA PRO A 183 -10.46 -19.95 1.34
C PRO A 183 -10.91 -18.58 0.91
N CYS A 184 -12.14 -18.49 0.39
CA CYS A 184 -12.69 -17.22 0.00
C CYS A 184 -12.58 -16.31 1.22
N ILE A 185 -11.48 -15.56 1.36
CA ILE A 185 -11.57 -14.15 1.68
C ILE A 185 -12.46 -13.68 0.55
N SER A 186 -13.75 -13.74 0.83
CA SER A 186 -14.81 -13.36 -0.06
C SER A 186 -14.34 -12.07 -0.66
N THR A 187 -14.01 -12.14 -1.96
CA THR A 187 -13.78 -11.01 -2.85
C THR A 187 -15.10 -10.25 -2.88
N SER A 188 -15.41 -9.60 -1.77
CA SER A 188 -16.56 -8.75 -1.68
C SER A 188 -16.03 -7.43 -2.17
N THR A 189 -16.56 -7.01 -3.31
CA THR A 189 -16.54 -5.63 -3.80
C THR A 189 -16.85 -4.62 -2.69
N SER A 190 -17.40 -5.05 -1.55
CA SER A 190 -17.63 -4.29 -0.31
C SER A 190 -16.41 -4.11 0.62
N GLN A 191 -15.42 -5.00 0.63
CA GLN A 191 -14.23 -4.87 1.50
C GLN A 191 -13.26 -3.80 1.01
N ILE A 192 -13.18 -3.59 -0.31
CA ILE A 192 -12.37 -2.54 -0.93
C ILE A 192 -12.85 -1.13 -0.52
N PRO A 193 -14.14 -0.75 -0.71
CA PRO A 193 -14.64 0.54 -0.27
C PRO A 193 -14.66 0.65 1.25
N LEU A 194 -14.89 -0.44 1.99
CA LEU A 194 -14.79 -0.42 3.47
C LEU A 194 -13.36 -0.13 3.93
N GLY A 195 -12.36 -0.80 3.38
CA GLY A 195 -10.95 -0.56 3.69
C GLY A 195 -10.51 0.85 3.30
N SER A 196 -10.97 1.34 2.14
CA SER A 196 -10.70 2.71 1.67
C SER A 196 -11.37 3.76 2.56
N ALA A 197 -12.60 3.51 2.99
CA ALA A 197 -13.33 4.38 3.91
C ALA A 197 -12.68 4.41 5.29
N ILE A 198 -12.24 3.28 5.82
CA ILE A 198 -11.49 3.19 7.08
C ILE A 198 -10.17 3.97 6.97
N MET A 199 -9.41 3.77 5.89
CA MET A 199 -8.17 4.51 5.65
C MET A 199 -8.40 6.02 5.61
N MET A 200 -9.45 6.48 4.93
CA MET A 200 -9.77 7.91 4.89
C MET A 200 -10.30 8.45 6.20
N LEU A 201 -11.12 7.70 6.92
CA LEU A 201 -11.75 8.14 8.16
C LEU A 201 -10.75 8.24 9.31
N PHE A 202 -9.71 7.40 9.36
CA PHE A 202 -8.75 7.43 10.46
C PHE A 202 -7.45 8.16 10.12
N PHE A 203 -7.01 8.11 8.86
CA PHE A 203 -5.68 8.61 8.48
C PHE A 203 -5.73 9.67 7.37
N GLY A 204 -6.56 9.46 6.35
CA GLY A 204 -6.60 10.34 5.18
C GLY A 204 -7.13 11.74 5.48
N TRP A 205 -8.20 11.88 6.27
CA TRP A 205 -8.77 13.20 6.55
C TRP A 205 -7.81 14.09 7.36
N MET A 206 -7.04 13.52 8.30
CA MET A 206 -6.03 14.28 9.05
C MET A 206 -4.94 14.80 8.14
N LEU A 207 -4.46 13.95 7.21
CA LEU A 207 -3.47 14.35 6.23
C LEU A 207 -3.96 15.46 5.31
N ILE A 208 -5.17 15.31 4.77
CA ILE A 208 -5.78 16.30 3.89
C ILE A 208 -5.93 17.62 4.64
N LEU A 209 -6.54 17.59 5.82
CA LEU A 209 -6.76 18.77 6.64
C LEU A 209 -5.44 19.51 6.89
N TRP A 210 -4.41 18.79 7.34
CA TRP A 210 -3.12 19.37 7.69
C TRP A 210 -2.40 19.95 6.49
N THR A 211 -2.38 19.21 5.38
CA THR A 211 -1.72 19.63 4.15
C THR A 211 -2.41 20.87 3.58
N GLU A 212 -3.73 20.87 3.46
CA GLU A 212 -4.47 22.02 2.91
C GLU A 212 -4.39 23.24 3.83
N LEU A 213 -4.44 23.07 5.16
CA LEU A 213 -4.29 24.17 6.10
C LEU A 213 -2.89 24.79 6.06
N ILE A 214 -1.83 23.97 5.95
CA ILE A 214 -0.46 24.48 5.82
C ILE A 214 -0.29 25.24 4.51
N VAL A 215 -0.77 24.68 3.39
CA VAL A 215 -0.69 25.33 2.08
C VAL A 215 -1.45 26.66 2.07
N ALA A 216 -2.70 26.65 2.54
CA ALA A 216 -3.55 27.84 2.55
C ALA A 216 -3.01 28.93 3.47
N ARG A 217 -2.56 28.56 4.68
CA ARG A 217 -2.11 29.53 5.69
C ARG A 217 -0.77 30.16 5.37
N ASN A 218 0.13 29.41 4.75
CA ASN A 218 1.47 29.90 4.38
C ASN A 218 1.54 30.38 2.93
N HIS A 219 0.39 30.54 2.25
CA HIS A 219 0.27 31.02 0.87
C HIS A 219 1.19 30.29 -0.12
N ILE A 220 1.30 28.97 0.02
CA ILE A 220 2.17 28.15 -0.80
C ILE A 220 1.55 27.97 -2.18
N GLN A 221 2.34 28.24 -3.22
CA GLN A 221 2.01 27.99 -4.61
C GLN A 221 3.06 27.09 -5.23
N SER A 222 2.62 26.19 -6.09
CA SER A 222 3.46 25.21 -6.77
C SER A 222 2.86 24.88 -8.12
N GLU A 223 3.72 24.81 -9.12
CA GLU A 223 3.37 24.35 -10.45
C GLU A 223 3.00 22.86 -10.46
N THR A 224 2.12 22.51 -11.39
CA THR A 224 1.66 21.13 -11.55
C THR A 224 2.75 20.27 -12.18
N ASP A 225 3.08 19.17 -11.51
CA ASP A 225 3.95 18.14 -12.08
C ASP A 225 3.13 17.19 -12.95
N MET A 226 3.27 17.35 -14.27
CA MET A 226 2.59 16.53 -15.27
C MET A 226 3.10 15.08 -15.32
N VAL A 227 4.36 14.84 -14.94
CA VAL A 227 4.92 13.47 -14.92
C VAL A 227 4.22 12.65 -13.84
N ALA A 228 4.00 13.22 -12.66
CA ALA A 228 3.22 12.57 -11.61
C ALA A 228 1.80 12.25 -12.07
N ILE A 229 1.17 13.15 -12.84
CA ILE A 229 -0.18 12.92 -13.41
C ILE A 229 -0.16 11.74 -14.38
N TYR A 230 0.78 11.70 -15.32
CA TYR A 230 0.86 10.60 -16.30
C TYR A 230 1.12 9.26 -15.63
N LEU A 231 2.01 9.21 -14.62
CA LEU A 231 2.27 8.01 -13.84
C LEU A 231 1.01 7.54 -13.08
N PHE A 232 0.25 8.47 -12.50
CA PHE A 232 -0.99 8.14 -11.81
C PHE A 232 -2.09 7.66 -12.76
N ILE A 233 -2.22 8.26 -13.95
CA ILE A 233 -3.13 7.80 -14.99
C ILE A 233 -2.75 6.38 -15.42
N ALA A 234 -1.46 6.12 -15.68
CA ALA A 234 -0.98 4.78 -16.03
C ALA A 234 -1.32 3.74 -14.96
N GLN A 235 -1.14 4.09 -13.68
CA GLN A 235 -1.56 3.27 -12.53
C GLN A 235 -3.08 2.99 -12.54
N THR A 236 -3.90 4.02 -12.77
CA THR A 236 -5.36 3.90 -12.76
C THR A 236 -5.84 3.02 -13.91
N VAL A 237 -5.28 3.22 -15.10
CA VAL A 237 -5.56 2.40 -16.28
C VAL A 237 -5.17 0.94 -16.04
N ALA A 238 -4.00 0.68 -15.45
CA ALA A 238 -3.56 -0.67 -15.12
C ALA A 238 -4.45 -1.37 -14.07
N LEU A 239 -5.16 -0.61 -13.23
CA LEU A 239 -6.11 -1.12 -12.25
C LEU A 239 -7.48 -1.45 -12.88
N VAL A 240 -7.89 -0.68 -13.89
CA VAL A 240 -9.19 -0.84 -14.57
C VAL A 240 -9.12 -1.86 -15.71
N LEU A 241 -7.98 -1.98 -16.39
CA LEU A 241 -7.83 -2.92 -17.48
C LEU A 241 -7.92 -4.36 -16.97
N PRO A 242 -8.73 -5.23 -17.61
CA PRO A 242 -8.77 -6.64 -17.27
C PRO A 242 -7.36 -7.23 -17.44
N SER A 243 -7.00 -8.15 -16.54
CA SER A 243 -5.69 -8.82 -16.57
C SER A 243 -5.35 -9.25 -17.99
N ALA A 244 -4.12 -8.98 -18.44
CA ALA A 244 -3.69 -9.28 -19.82
C ALA A 244 -3.90 -10.77 -20.16
N SER A 245 -3.96 -11.67 -19.18
CA SER A 245 -4.34 -13.08 -19.34
C SER A 245 -5.76 -13.29 -19.86
N THR A 246 -6.69 -12.37 -19.61
CA THR A 246 -8.09 -12.42 -20.08
C THR A 246 -8.19 -11.90 -21.51
N VAL A 247 -7.44 -10.84 -21.85
CA VAL A 247 -7.42 -10.25 -23.21
C VAL A 247 -6.58 -11.08 -24.17
N PHE A 248 -5.36 -11.48 -23.80
CA PHE A 248 -4.53 -12.37 -24.60
C PHE A 248 -4.96 -13.84 -24.54
N GLY A 249 -5.70 -14.26 -23.50
CA GLY A 249 -6.34 -15.59 -23.46
C GLY A 249 -7.55 -15.71 -24.40
N CYS A 250 -8.17 -14.59 -24.77
CA CYS A 250 -9.19 -14.55 -25.83
C CYS A 250 -8.57 -14.47 -27.24
N ILE A 251 -7.37 -13.88 -27.39
CA ILE A 251 -6.68 -13.72 -28.69
C ILE A 251 -5.80 -14.93 -29.03
N THR A 252 -5.19 -15.58 -28.05
CA THR A 252 -4.57 -16.89 -28.22
C THR A 252 -5.59 -17.93 -27.80
N GLY A 253 -6.25 -18.56 -28.77
CA GLY A 253 -7.24 -19.62 -28.58
C GLY A 253 -6.70 -20.91 -27.95
N ARG A 254 -6.01 -20.82 -26.80
CA ARG A 254 -5.84 -21.95 -25.90
C ARG A 254 -7.20 -22.20 -25.23
N LYS A 255 -8.03 -22.98 -25.92
CA LYS A 255 -8.98 -23.86 -25.26
C LYS A 255 -8.19 -24.58 -24.16
N LYS A 256 -8.42 -24.21 -22.91
CA LYS A 256 -8.13 -25.11 -21.80
C LYS A 256 -9.00 -26.32 -22.10
N GLU A 257 -8.40 -27.44 -22.53
CA GLU A 257 -9.07 -28.73 -22.56
C GLU A 257 -9.55 -28.99 -21.13
N ARG A 258 -10.80 -28.59 -20.90
CA ARG A 258 -11.57 -28.98 -19.76
C ARG A 258 -12.02 -30.37 -20.14
N SER A 259 -11.22 -31.39 -19.81
CA SER A 259 -11.71 -32.77 -19.77
C SER A 259 -12.99 -32.73 -18.94
N GLN A 260 -14.13 -32.79 -19.63
CA GLN A 260 -15.42 -33.09 -19.03
C GLN A 260 -15.37 -34.58 -18.68
N GLU A 261 -14.64 -34.93 -17.63
CA GLU A 261 -15.10 -36.06 -16.84
C GLU A 261 -16.26 -35.54 -15.97
N PRO A 262 -17.46 -36.14 -16.06
CA PRO A 262 -18.54 -35.78 -15.17
C PRO A 262 -18.08 -36.01 -13.72
N PRO A 263 -18.51 -35.18 -12.76
CA PRO A 263 -18.15 -35.38 -11.36
C PRO A 263 -18.54 -36.81 -10.96
N PRO A 264 -17.69 -37.55 -10.22
CA PRO A 264 -18.09 -38.85 -9.71
C PRO A 264 -19.36 -38.65 -8.89
N GLN A 265 -20.42 -39.38 -9.24
CA GLN A 265 -21.68 -39.37 -8.50
C GLN A 265 -21.36 -39.60 -7.03
N GLN A 266 -21.59 -38.57 -6.21
CA GLN A 266 -21.58 -38.73 -4.77
C GLN A 266 -22.74 -39.64 -4.42
N GLY A 267 -22.44 -40.93 -4.25
CA GLY A 267 -23.33 -41.89 -3.62
C GLY A 267 -23.81 -41.36 -2.26
N PRO A 268 -24.97 -41.82 -1.78
CA PRO A 268 -25.65 -41.24 -0.63
C PRO A 268 -24.69 -41.19 0.57
N LYS A 269 -24.62 -40.03 1.23
CA LYS A 269 -23.79 -39.83 2.43
C LYS A 269 -24.22 -40.84 3.48
N LYS A 270 -23.35 -41.82 3.75
CA LYS A 270 -23.56 -42.83 4.80
C LYS A 270 -23.81 -42.16 6.16
N PRO A 271 -24.81 -42.61 6.94
CA PRO A 271 -25.12 -42.07 8.26
C PRO A 271 -23.89 -42.10 9.18
N LEU A 272 -23.85 -41.16 10.13
CA LEU A 272 -22.71 -40.95 11.04
C LEU A 272 -22.27 -42.24 11.76
N LEU A 273 -23.22 -43.11 12.08
CA LEU A 273 -23.01 -44.40 12.72
C LEU A 273 -22.17 -45.36 11.85
N GLU A 274 -22.40 -45.43 10.53
CA GLU A 274 -21.61 -46.28 9.64
C GLU A 274 -20.17 -45.78 9.47
N ARG A 275 -19.96 -44.45 9.56
CA ARG A 275 -18.60 -43.87 9.52
C ARG A 275 -17.82 -44.19 10.79
N VAL A 276 -18.49 -44.17 11.95
CA VAL A 276 -17.87 -44.51 13.23
C VAL A 276 -17.54 -46.00 13.30
N VAL A 277 -18.45 -46.87 12.85
CA VAL A 277 -18.19 -48.33 12.78
C VAL A 277 -17.05 -48.65 11.82
N SER A 278 -17.01 -48.03 10.63
CA SER A 278 -15.93 -48.25 9.67
C SER A 278 -14.58 -47.71 10.16
N TRP A 279 -14.57 -46.67 11.00
CA TRP A 279 -13.36 -46.16 11.64
C TRP A 279 -12.88 -47.09 12.75
N MET A 280 -13.78 -47.65 13.56
CA MET A 280 -13.41 -48.61 14.61
C MET A 280 -12.86 -49.92 14.04
N ILE A 281 -13.47 -50.47 12.99
CA ILE A 281 -12.99 -51.70 12.33
C ILE A 281 -11.58 -51.50 11.78
N ARG A 282 -11.31 -50.36 11.14
CA ARG A 282 -9.98 -50.04 10.61
C ARG A 282 -8.93 -49.88 11.72
N HIS A 283 -9.33 -49.37 12.88
CA HIS A 283 -8.45 -49.21 14.03
C HIS A 283 -8.15 -50.53 14.75
N GLU A 284 -9.04 -51.52 14.63
CA GLU A 284 -8.90 -52.87 15.19
C GLU A 284 -8.03 -53.76 14.30
N GLU A 285 -8.15 -53.63 12.97
CA GLU A 285 -7.24 -54.27 12.00
C GLU A 285 -5.79 -53.76 12.13
N GLU A 286 -5.58 -52.46 12.32
CA GLU A 286 -4.24 -51.90 12.57
C GLU A 286 -3.62 -52.41 13.88
N LYS A 287 -4.44 -52.75 14.88
CA LYS A 287 -3.98 -53.26 16.18
C LYS A 287 -3.59 -54.74 16.10
N ASN A 288 -4.29 -55.54 15.32
CA ASN A 288 -3.97 -56.96 15.08
C ASN A 288 -2.80 -57.19 14.12
N SER A 289 -2.42 -56.19 13.32
CA SER A 289 -1.24 -56.27 12.44
C SER A 289 0.11 -55.98 13.13
N ARG A 290 0.09 -55.64 14.44
CA ARG A 290 1.30 -55.33 15.25
C ARG A 290 1.52 -56.32 16.41
N VAL A 291 1.09 -57.57 16.26
CA VAL A 291 1.46 -58.70 17.13
C VAL A 291 2.10 -59.78 16.28
#